data_AF-X0XYE4-F1
#
_entry.id   AF-X0XYE4-F1
#
_cell.length_a   1.000
_cell.length_b   1.000
_cell.length_c   1.000
_cell.angle_alpha   90.00
_cell.angle_beta   90.00
_cell.angle_gamma   90.00
#
_symmetry.space_group_name_H-M   'P 1'
#
loop_
_entity.id
_entity.type
_entity.pdbx_description
1 polymer ?
#
loop_
_entity_poly.entity_id
_entity_poly.type
_entity_poly.pdbx_seq_one_letter_code
_entity_poly.pdbx_strand_id
1 'polypeptide(L)'
;MTHSKGYAGSILRVNLSDGSNNKVPTEDYEDLFLGGRGIAAKIYWDEVPPRIDAFDPENRLIFITGPVAGVPGFAGSRWQVCGKSPIQNRFSYCNLGGSWGAQLKFAGYDGLVVYGKADRLVYLLVDGDRVEIREATHLTGMGAISCRERLKEELGRAFRVVTVGTAGESRVVFASLVADNDSTGSSGLGAVMGSKNLKAIAVKGTRRKVDVDDVEKARKLRERLRLELKSRFAFDQIILPSLLSPDRMKKD
;
A
#
# COMPACT_ATOMS: atom_id res chain seq x y z
N MET A 1 4.71 -2.96 -23.09
CA MET A 1 3.31 -3.07 -22.64
C MET A 1 3.19 -4.49 -22.14
N THR A 2 3.04 -4.69 -20.83
CA THR A 2 3.02 -6.03 -20.24
C THR A 2 1.93 -6.88 -20.89
N HIS A 3 2.31 -8.00 -21.50
CA HIS A 3 1.36 -8.92 -22.12
C HIS A 3 0.56 -9.73 -21.08
N SER A 4 0.97 -9.70 -19.80
CA SER A 4 0.36 -10.46 -18.73
C SER A 4 -0.86 -9.78 -18.12
N LYS A 5 -1.98 -10.49 -18.15
CA LYS A 5 -3.24 -10.09 -17.51
C LYS A 5 -3.12 -10.18 -15.98
N GLY A 6 -3.90 -9.38 -15.26
CA GLY A 6 -3.82 -9.24 -13.80
C GLY A 6 -2.90 -8.10 -13.34
N TYR A 7 -2.00 -7.61 -14.18
CA TYR A 7 -1.13 -6.48 -13.88
C TYR A 7 -1.65 -5.17 -14.47
N ALA A 8 -1.30 -4.05 -13.84
CA ALA A 8 -1.50 -2.72 -14.39
C ALA A 8 -0.43 -2.36 -15.43
N GLY A 9 0.77 -2.95 -15.29
CA GLY A 9 1.85 -2.98 -16.27
C GLY A 9 3.03 -2.05 -15.97
N SER A 10 3.04 -1.36 -14.84
CA SER A 10 4.14 -0.47 -14.46
C SER A 10 4.33 -0.36 -12.95
N ILE A 11 5.55 -0.07 -12.53
CA ILE A 11 5.91 0.28 -11.16
C ILE A 11 6.36 1.75 -11.18
N LEU A 12 5.64 2.60 -10.45
CA LEU A 12 5.98 4.01 -10.28
C LEU A 12 7.16 4.16 -9.32
N ARG A 13 8.10 5.03 -9.62
CA ARG A 13 9.26 5.33 -8.78
C ARG A 13 9.28 6.84 -8.53
N VAL A 14 9.42 7.25 -7.28
CA VAL A 14 9.39 8.65 -6.87
C VAL A 14 10.58 8.94 -5.95
N ASN A 15 11.42 9.89 -6.35
CA ASN A 15 12.48 10.45 -5.52
C ASN A 15 11.95 11.71 -4.82
N LEU A 16 11.89 11.68 -3.49
CA LEU A 16 11.42 12.81 -2.70
C LEU A 16 12.44 13.94 -2.56
N SER A 17 13.73 13.67 -2.82
CA SER A 17 14.79 14.67 -2.68
C SER A 17 14.79 15.69 -3.81
N ASP A 18 14.56 15.25 -5.05
CA ASP A 18 14.53 16.13 -6.25
C ASP A 18 13.13 16.25 -6.89
N GLY A 19 12.17 15.46 -6.41
CA GLY A 19 10.80 15.42 -6.90
C GLY A 19 10.61 14.68 -8.23
N SER A 20 11.65 14.05 -8.75
CA SER A 20 11.58 13.28 -9.99
C SER A 20 10.74 12.01 -9.82
N ASN A 21 10.08 11.61 -10.92
CA ASN A 21 9.39 10.34 -10.98
C ASN A 21 9.58 9.69 -12.36
N ASN A 22 9.62 8.37 -12.36
CA ASN A 22 9.68 7.55 -13.57
C ASN A 22 8.91 6.25 -13.38
N LYS A 23 8.72 5.50 -14.47
CA LYS A 23 8.01 4.22 -14.47
C LYS A 23 8.97 3.15 -14.97
N VAL A 24 8.95 1.98 -14.34
CA VAL A 24 9.60 0.77 -14.85
C VAL A 24 8.56 -0.29 -15.20
N PRO A 25 8.76 -1.10 -16.24
CA PRO A 25 7.83 -2.16 -16.59
C PRO A 25 7.67 -3.22 -15.48
N THR A 26 6.45 -3.72 -15.25
CA THR A 26 6.23 -4.85 -14.33
C THR A 26 6.76 -6.17 -14.90
N GLU A 27 6.82 -6.29 -16.23
CA GLU A 27 7.34 -7.47 -16.96
C GLU A 27 8.79 -7.81 -16.59
N ASP A 28 9.59 -6.84 -16.16
CA ASP A 28 10.96 -7.07 -15.68
C ASP A 28 11.02 -7.99 -14.44
N TYR A 29 9.89 -8.21 -13.76
CA TYR A 29 9.82 -8.96 -12.50
C TYR A 29 8.75 -10.04 -12.47
N GLU A 30 7.66 -9.92 -13.24
CA GLU A 30 6.44 -10.71 -13.01
C GLU A 30 6.62 -12.22 -13.20
N ASP A 31 7.44 -12.64 -14.16
CA ASP A 31 7.66 -14.06 -14.47
C ASP A 31 8.36 -14.83 -13.34
N LEU A 32 9.32 -14.17 -12.67
CA LEU A 32 10.12 -14.81 -11.62
C LEU A 32 9.55 -14.60 -10.22
N PHE A 33 8.81 -13.50 -10.01
CA PHE A 33 8.44 -13.05 -8.67
C PHE A 33 6.95 -12.92 -8.42
N LEU A 34 6.10 -13.17 -9.42
CA LEU A 34 4.63 -13.13 -9.38
C LEU A 34 4.00 -11.77 -9.02
N GLY A 35 4.57 -10.97 -8.12
CA GLY A 35 3.94 -9.76 -7.60
C GLY A 35 4.16 -9.57 -6.11
N GLY A 36 3.60 -8.49 -5.57
CA GLY A 36 3.61 -8.20 -4.13
C GLY A 36 5.02 -8.27 -3.54
N ARG A 37 5.14 -8.98 -2.42
CA ARG A 37 6.40 -9.16 -1.68
C ARG A 37 7.53 -9.75 -2.53
N GLY A 38 7.24 -10.58 -3.53
CA GLY A 38 8.28 -11.16 -4.40
C GLY A 38 9.02 -10.08 -5.17
N ILE A 39 8.27 -9.25 -5.91
CA ILE A 39 8.83 -8.12 -6.66
C ILE A 39 9.50 -7.13 -5.71
N ALA A 40 8.87 -6.78 -4.58
CA ALA A 40 9.46 -5.86 -3.63
C ALA A 40 10.76 -6.38 -2.99
N ALA A 41 10.87 -7.69 -2.75
CA ALA A 41 12.10 -8.30 -2.26
C ALA A 41 13.22 -8.23 -3.32
N LYS A 42 12.90 -8.43 -4.60
CA LYS A 42 13.88 -8.28 -5.68
C LYS A 42 14.37 -6.84 -5.80
N ILE A 43 13.46 -5.87 -5.84
CA ILE A 43 13.80 -4.43 -5.86
C ILE A 43 14.68 -4.08 -4.66
N TYR A 44 14.30 -4.53 -3.46
CA TYR A 44 15.11 -4.30 -2.25
C TYR A 44 16.51 -4.90 -2.36
N TRP A 45 16.61 -6.15 -2.82
CA TRP A 45 17.87 -6.87 -2.95
C TRP A 45 18.86 -6.16 -3.88
N ASP A 46 18.37 -5.63 -5.00
CA ASP A 46 19.21 -4.95 -5.98
C ASP A 46 19.62 -3.53 -5.54
N GLU A 47 18.73 -2.84 -4.82
CA GLU A 47 18.85 -1.38 -4.64
C GLU A 47 19.23 -0.93 -3.23
N VAL A 48 19.06 -1.78 -2.21
CA VAL A 48 19.32 -1.40 -0.80
C VAL A 48 20.51 -2.21 -0.25
N PRO A 49 21.74 -1.69 -0.39
CA PRO A 49 22.91 -2.40 0.10
C PRO A 49 22.92 -2.50 1.64
N PRO A 50 23.63 -3.49 2.24
CA PRO A 50 23.60 -3.73 3.68
C PRO A 50 23.97 -2.52 4.55
N ARG A 51 24.82 -1.62 4.04
CA ARG A 51 25.31 -0.40 4.71
C ARG A 51 24.23 0.68 4.93
N ILE A 52 23.13 0.64 4.19
CA ILE A 52 22.05 1.63 4.27
C ILE A 52 21.22 1.38 5.53
N ASP A 53 21.04 2.38 6.38
CA ASP A 53 20.18 2.26 7.57
C ASP A 53 18.69 2.37 7.22
N ALA A 54 17.81 1.89 8.09
CA ALA A 54 16.36 1.98 7.89
C ALA A 54 15.83 3.41 7.70
N PHE A 55 16.46 4.42 8.31
CA PHE A 55 16.06 5.83 8.15
C PHE A 55 16.85 6.60 7.08
N ASP A 56 17.74 5.91 6.36
CA ASP A 56 18.51 6.52 5.29
C ASP A 56 17.59 6.90 4.09
N PRO A 57 17.80 8.06 3.45
CA PRO A 57 17.12 8.43 2.21
C PRO A 57 17.18 7.34 1.13
N GLU A 58 18.25 6.55 1.07
CA GLU A 58 18.41 5.47 0.09
C GLU A 58 17.60 4.20 0.42
N ASN A 59 17.06 4.05 1.63
CA ASN A 59 16.14 2.95 1.91
C ASN A 59 14.89 3.06 1.02
N ARG A 60 14.52 1.98 0.34
CA ARG A 60 13.31 1.95 -0.49
C ARG A 60 12.09 1.62 0.37
N LEU A 61 11.07 2.48 0.29
CA LEU A 61 9.74 2.23 0.84
C LEU A 61 8.81 1.85 -0.30
N ILE A 62 8.47 0.56 -0.39
CA ILE A 62 7.84 -0.05 -1.57
C ILE A 62 6.40 -0.42 -1.23
N PHE A 63 5.45 0.26 -1.86
CA PHE A 63 4.01 -0.03 -1.80
C PHE A 63 3.66 -0.89 -3.00
N ILE A 64 3.18 -2.12 -2.81
CA ILE A 64 3.07 -3.06 -3.91
C ILE A 64 1.85 -3.97 -3.82
N THR A 65 1.34 -4.37 -4.97
CA THR A 65 0.18 -5.23 -5.13
C THR A 65 0.56 -6.54 -5.81
N GLY A 66 -0.26 -7.58 -5.62
CA GLY A 66 -0.16 -8.83 -6.38
C GLY A 66 -1.15 -8.86 -7.55
N PRO A 67 -1.02 -9.80 -8.50
CA PRO A 67 -1.83 -9.84 -9.74
C PRO A 67 -3.34 -9.94 -9.51
N VAL A 68 -3.77 -10.52 -8.38
CA VAL A 68 -5.19 -10.63 -8.02
C VAL A 68 -5.77 -9.39 -7.33
N ALA A 69 -4.94 -8.42 -6.92
CA ALA A 69 -5.44 -7.20 -6.30
C ALA A 69 -6.28 -6.38 -7.30
N GLY A 70 -7.42 -5.87 -6.85
CA GLY A 70 -8.43 -5.21 -7.69
C GLY A 70 -9.35 -6.17 -8.47
N VAL A 71 -9.11 -7.49 -8.41
CA VAL A 71 -10.01 -8.48 -9.03
C VAL A 71 -11.11 -8.88 -8.02
N PRO A 72 -12.41 -8.69 -8.35
CA PRO A 72 -13.50 -9.03 -7.44
C PRO A 72 -13.52 -10.52 -7.07
N GLY A 73 -13.97 -10.85 -5.86
CA GLY A 73 -14.25 -12.25 -5.45
C GLY A 73 -13.05 -13.13 -5.10
N PHE A 74 -11.82 -12.60 -5.15
CA PHE A 74 -10.58 -13.35 -4.82
C PHE A 74 -9.80 -12.76 -3.65
N ALA A 75 -10.47 -12.15 -2.67
CA ALA A 75 -9.81 -11.39 -1.60
C ALA A 75 -8.78 -10.36 -2.15
N GLY A 76 -9.05 -9.78 -3.32
CA GLY A 76 -8.20 -8.84 -4.05
C GLY A 76 -8.05 -7.46 -3.39
N SER A 77 -8.26 -7.36 -2.09
CA SER A 77 -8.09 -6.13 -1.28
C SER A 77 -6.71 -6.04 -0.63
N ARG A 78 -5.87 -7.08 -0.73
CA ARG A 78 -4.57 -7.12 -0.07
C ARG A 78 -3.48 -6.45 -0.91
N TRP A 79 -2.63 -5.69 -0.21
CA TRP A 79 -1.43 -5.04 -0.74
C TRP A 79 -0.40 -4.91 0.39
N GLN A 80 0.84 -4.57 0.06
CA GLN A 80 1.96 -4.65 1.00
C GLN A 80 2.78 -3.38 0.99
N VAL A 81 3.40 -3.08 2.13
CA VAL A 81 4.49 -2.11 2.22
C VAL A 81 5.74 -2.87 2.64
N CYS A 82 6.84 -2.67 1.93
CA CYS A 82 8.10 -3.36 2.15
C CYS A 82 9.26 -2.36 2.23
N GLY A 83 10.35 -2.74 2.89
CA GLY A 83 11.57 -1.93 2.99
C GLY A 83 12.47 -2.40 4.13
N LYS A 84 13.59 -1.71 4.37
CA LYS A 84 14.40 -1.97 5.56
C LYS A 84 13.68 -1.42 6.79
N SER A 85 13.36 -2.27 7.76
CA SER A 85 12.65 -1.90 8.98
C SER A 85 13.62 -1.44 10.08
N PRO A 86 13.29 -0.37 10.83
CA PRO A 86 14.11 0.09 11.95
C PRO A 86 14.06 -0.82 13.17
N ILE A 87 13.13 -1.79 13.23
CA ILE A 87 13.02 -2.72 14.37
C ILE A 87 14.23 -3.65 14.43
N GLN A 88 14.66 -4.17 13.28
CA GLN A 88 15.75 -5.16 13.17
C GLN A 88 16.86 -4.72 12.20
N ASN A 89 16.69 -3.56 11.56
CA ASN A 89 17.52 -3.07 10.46
C ASN A 89 17.70 -4.11 9.33
N ARG A 90 16.59 -4.72 8.90
CA ARG A 90 16.53 -5.77 7.87
C ARG A 90 15.29 -5.60 6.99
N PHE A 91 15.28 -6.28 5.83
CA PHE A 91 14.08 -6.35 5.01
C PHE A 91 12.88 -6.86 5.82
N SER A 92 11.81 -6.09 5.80
CA SER A 92 10.54 -6.46 6.40
C SER A 92 9.39 -6.01 5.51
N TYR A 93 8.20 -6.46 5.85
CA TYR A 93 6.98 -6.12 5.15
C TYR A 93 5.81 -6.10 6.11
N CYS A 94 4.83 -5.26 5.81
CA CYS A 94 3.51 -5.35 6.40
C CYS A 94 2.47 -5.52 5.30
N ASN A 95 1.30 -6.02 5.65
CA ASN A 95 0.23 -6.29 4.71
C ASN A 95 -1.03 -5.54 5.16
N LEU A 96 -1.64 -4.81 4.24
CA LEU A 96 -2.83 -4.00 4.46
C LEU A 96 -3.96 -4.50 3.55
N GLY A 97 -5.19 -4.31 4.00
CA GLY A 97 -6.41 -4.53 3.23
C GLY A 97 -6.98 -3.22 2.69
N GLY A 98 -8.30 -3.21 2.47
CA GLY A 98 -9.01 -2.04 1.99
C GLY A 98 -8.89 -1.85 0.47
N SER A 99 -9.06 -0.61 0.01
CA SER A 99 -9.16 -0.29 -1.42
C SER A 99 -7.99 0.51 -1.98
N TRP A 100 -7.02 0.89 -1.14
CA TRP A 100 -5.86 1.68 -1.57
C TRP A 100 -5.03 0.97 -2.65
N GLY A 101 -4.66 -0.30 -2.43
CA GLY A 101 -3.90 -1.08 -3.42
C GLY A 101 -4.66 -1.28 -4.73
N ALA A 102 -5.98 -1.48 -4.68
CA ALA A 102 -6.80 -1.57 -5.89
C ALA A 102 -6.82 -0.23 -6.66
N GLN A 103 -6.90 0.90 -5.96
CA GLN A 103 -6.81 2.22 -6.59
C GLN A 103 -5.44 2.48 -7.23
N LEU A 104 -4.35 1.98 -6.64
CA LEU A 104 -3.02 2.05 -7.25
C LEU A 104 -2.98 1.31 -8.60
N LYS A 105 -3.53 0.08 -8.66
CA LYS A 105 -3.69 -0.63 -9.94
C LYS A 105 -4.57 0.10 -10.93
N PHE A 106 -5.69 0.65 -10.45
CA PHE A 106 -6.60 1.41 -11.30
C PHE A 106 -6.00 2.73 -11.79
N ALA A 107 -4.98 3.25 -11.11
CA ALA A 107 -4.17 4.38 -11.57
C ALA A 107 -3.10 3.98 -12.60
N GLY A 108 -2.91 2.67 -12.84
CA GLY A 108 -1.96 2.15 -13.82
C GLY A 108 -0.68 1.56 -13.23
N TYR A 109 -0.62 1.35 -11.91
CA TYR A 109 0.60 0.90 -11.24
C TYR A 109 0.40 -0.37 -10.41
N ASP A 110 1.27 -1.35 -10.57
CA ASP A 110 1.33 -2.54 -9.71
C ASP A 110 2.09 -2.26 -8.41
N GLY A 111 2.97 -1.27 -8.44
CA GLY A 111 3.71 -0.81 -7.27
C GLY A 111 4.14 0.65 -7.36
N LEU A 112 4.55 1.18 -6.22
CA LEU A 112 5.10 2.51 -6.01
C LEU A 112 6.34 2.37 -5.10
N VAL A 113 7.50 2.75 -5.62
CA VAL A 113 8.77 2.80 -4.89
C VAL A 113 9.07 4.25 -4.52
N VAL A 114 9.17 4.52 -3.22
CA VAL A 114 9.52 5.84 -2.69
C VAL A 114 10.92 5.79 -2.09
N TYR A 115 11.76 6.75 -2.46
CA TYR A 115 13.11 6.94 -1.93
C TYR A 115 13.48 8.42 -1.87
N GLY A 116 14.68 8.72 -1.38
CA GLY A 116 15.05 10.08 -1.02
C GLY A 116 14.36 10.55 0.27
N LYS A 117 14.43 11.85 0.53
CA LYS A 117 13.81 12.53 1.65
C LYS A 117 13.44 13.95 1.22
N ALA A 118 12.20 14.36 1.46
CA ALA A 118 11.77 15.73 1.19
C ALA A 118 12.32 16.70 2.25
N ASP A 119 12.63 17.94 1.86
CA ASP A 119 13.11 18.98 2.79
C ASP A 119 12.05 19.47 3.79
N ARG A 120 10.78 19.26 3.46
CA ARG A 120 9.60 19.63 4.26
C ARG A 120 8.60 18.50 4.28
N LEU A 121 7.61 18.58 5.16
CA LEU A 121 6.52 17.60 5.22
C LEU A 121 5.70 17.67 3.93
N VAL A 122 5.55 16.53 3.24
CA VAL A 122 4.83 16.43 1.97
C VAL A 122 3.84 15.27 1.96
N TYR A 123 2.87 15.30 1.06
CA TYR A 123 2.11 14.13 0.65
C TYR A 123 2.27 13.89 -0.85
N LEU A 124 2.20 12.63 -1.26
CA LEU A 124 2.24 12.24 -2.67
C LEU A 124 0.81 12.07 -3.19
N LEU A 125 0.48 12.73 -4.29
CA LEU A 125 -0.75 12.55 -5.04
C LEU A 125 -0.49 11.69 -6.28
N VAL A 126 -1.32 10.67 -6.48
CA VAL A 126 -1.38 9.86 -7.70
C VAL A 126 -2.83 9.87 -8.22
N ASP A 127 -3.08 10.60 -9.30
CA ASP A 127 -4.38 10.70 -9.97
C ASP A 127 -4.23 10.18 -11.42
N GLY A 128 -4.38 8.87 -11.59
CA GLY A 128 -3.99 8.19 -12.83
C GLY A 128 -2.53 8.44 -13.17
N ASP A 129 -2.27 9.08 -14.30
CA ASP A 129 -0.90 9.42 -14.75
C ASP A 129 -0.33 10.69 -14.10
N ARG A 130 -1.17 11.50 -13.42
CA ARG A 130 -0.71 12.72 -12.73
C ARG A 130 -0.11 12.35 -11.39
N VAL A 131 1.20 12.56 -11.24
CA VAL A 131 1.95 12.31 -10.01
C VAL A 131 2.53 13.63 -9.51
N GLU A 132 2.17 14.02 -8.28
CA GLU A 132 2.60 15.29 -7.68
C GLU A 132 3.03 15.12 -6.24
N ILE A 133 4.15 15.73 -5.87
CA ILE A 133 4.54 15.90 -4.47
C ILE A 133 4.00 17.26 -4.01
N ARG A 134 3.13 17.24 -3.01
CA ARG A 134 2.46 18.42 -2.49
C ARG A 134 2.87 18.68 -1.06
N GLU A 135 2.93 19.95 -0.71
CA GLU A 135 3.26 20.42 0.63
C GLU A 135 2.15 20.01 1.62
N ALA A 136 2.56 19.65 2.85
CA ALA A 136 1.69 19.01 3.84
C ALA A 136 1.89 19.54 5.27
N THR A 137 2.50 20.70 5.47
CA THR A 137 2.77 21.26 6.80
C THR A 137 1.48 21.53 7.56
N HIS A 138 0.38 21.83 6.85
CA HIS A 138 -0.94 21.95 7.47
C HIS A 138 -1.45 20.66 8.10
N LEU A 139 -0.84 19.49 7.80
CA LEU A 139 -1.18 18.17 8.37
C LEU A 139 -0.23 17.74 9.51
N THR A 140 0.74 18.58 9.88
CA THR A 140 1.74 18.28 10.92
C THR A 140 1.07 17.95 12.24
N GLY A 141 1.54 16.89 12.90
CA GLY A 141 1.02 16.50 14.21
C GLY A 141 -0.39 15.90 14.20
N MET A 142 -1.06 15.80 13.05
CA MET A 142 -2.39 15.19 12.98
C MET A 142 -2.31 13.67 13.16
N GLY A 143 -3.26 13.13 13.93
CA GLY A 143 -3.50 11.69 13.99
C GLY A 143 -3.80 11.10 12.60
N ALA A 144 -3.42 9.85 12.38
CA ALA A 144 -3.48 9.23 11.04
C ALA A 144 -4.90 9.22 10.45
N ILE A 145 -5.92 8.89 11.26
CA ILE A 145 -7.33 8.89 10.83
C ILE A 145 -7.78 10.31 10.47
N SER A 146 -7.52 11.30 11.34
CA SER A 146 -7.86 12.70 11.08
C SER A 146 -7.17 13.24 9.83
N CYS A 147 -5.89 12.91 9.62
CA CYS A 147 -5.16 13.27 8.41
C CYS A 147 -5.79 12.65 7.15
N ARG A 148 -6.20 11.38 7.23
CA ARG A 148 -6.87 10.68 6.12
C ARG A 148 -8.18 11.37 5.73
N GLU A 149 -9.04 11.66 6.70
CA GLU A 149 -10.32 12.31 6.44
C GLU A 149 -10.13 13.74 5.93
N ARG A 150 -9.20 14.50 6.52
CA ARG A 150 -8.85 15.84 6.05
C ARG A 150 -8.42 15.86 4.60
N LEU A 151 -7.55 14.93 4.18
CA LEU A 151 -7.13 14.81 2.79
C LEU A 151 -8.28 14.41 1.85
N LYS A 152 -9.24 13.60 2.32
CA LYS A 152 -10.42 13.23 1.53
C LYS A 152 -11.44 14.35 1.43
N GLU A 153 -11.49 15.26 2.41
CA GLU A 153 -12.25 16.52 2.32
C GLU A 153 -11.62 17.47 1.30
N GLU A 154 -10.30 17.61 1.32
CA GLU A 154 -9.55 18.50 0.40
C GLU A 154 -9.54 18.00 -1.06
N LEU A 155 -9.35 16.69 -1.27
CA LEU A 155 -9.16 16.09 -2.59
C LEU A 155 -10.44 15.45 -3.16
N GLY A 156 -11.42 15.16 -2.30
CA GLY A 156 -12.64 14.44 -2.63
C GLY A 156 -12.60 12.95 -2.25
N ARG A 157 -13.79 12.40 -1.94
CA ARG A 157 -13.99 11.04 -1.42
C ARG A 157 -13.63 9.90 -2.37
N ALA A 158 -13.30 10.20 -3.63
CA ALA A 158 -12.82 9.22 -4.59
C ALA A 158 -11.38 8.78 -4.31
N PHE A 159 -10.57 9.64 -3.67
CA PHE A 159 -9.21 9.30 -3.28
C PHE A 159 -9.20 8.25 -2.18
N ARG A 160 -8.18 7.40 -2.22
CA ARG A 160 -7.79 6.52 -1.11
C ARG A 160 -6.44 6.98 -0.59
N VAL A 161 -6.31 7.05 0.72
CA VAL A 161 -5.16 7.64 1.39
C VAL A 161 -4.56 6.61 2.34
N VAL A 162 -3.24 6.43 2.25
CA VAL A 162 -2.41 5.83 3.30
C VAL A 162 -1.61 6.94 3.96
N THR A 163 -1.52 6.95 5.27
CA THR A 163 -0.90 8.02 6.04
C THR A 163 -0.29 7.49 7.33
N VAL A 164 0.57 8.31 7.94
CA VAL A 164 1.13 8.09 9.27
C VAL A 164 0.63 9.14 10.25
N GLY A 165 0.52 8.76 11.52
CA GLY A 165 0.24 9.70 12.61
C GLY A 165 1.52 10.32 13.17
N THR A 166 1.38 11.00 14.31
CA THR A 166 2.49 11.57 15.09
C THR A 166 3.60 10.58 15.39
N ALA A 167 3.26 9.31 15.67
CA ALA A 167 4.26 8.26 15.91
C ALA A 167 5.17 8.03 14.69
N GLY A 168 4.64 8.13 13.47
CA GLY A 168 5.42 8.01 12.25
C GLY A 168 6.31 9.24 12.03
N GLU A 169 5.74 10.44 12.17
CA GLU A 169 6.49 11.71 12.10
C GLU A 169 7.67 11.74 13.08
N SER A 170 7.45 11.29 14.32
CA SER A 170 8.48 11.19 15.37
C SER A 170 9.38 9.96 15.24
N ARG A 171 9.25 9.16 14.18
CA ARG A 171 10.06 7.96 13.92
C ARG A 171 10.05 6.91 15.04
N VAL A 172 8.91 6.74 15.73
CA VAL A 172 8.73 5.66 16.70
C VAL A 172 8.91 4.33 15.98
N VAL A 173 9.86 3.50 16.41
CA VAL A 173 10.34 2.32 15.63
C VAL A 173 9.28 1.29 15.29
N PHE A 174 8.13 1.29 15.97
CA PHE A 174 6.97 0.41 15.71
C PHE A 174 5.76 1.17 15.14
N ALA A 175 5.94 2.39 14.65
CA ALA A 175 4.87 3.20 14.07
C ALA A 175 4.19 2.48 12.89
N SER A 176 2.86 2.52 12.93
CA SER A 176 1.98 1.92 11.92
C SER A 176 1.63 2.89 10.80
N LEU A 177 1.35 2.33 9.64
CA LEU A 177 0.65 2.99 8.55
C LEU A 177 -0.85 2.77 8.73
N VAL A 178 -1.67 3.76 8.39
CA VAL A 178 -3.14 3.67 8.38
C VAL A 178 -3.64 4.04 6.99
N ALA A 179 -4.43 3.16 6.39
CA ALA A 179 -5.07 3.38 5.10
C ALA A 179 -6.59 3.48 5.24
N ASP A 180 -7.31 3.63 4.11
CA ASP A 180 -8.77 3.55 4.09
C ASP A 180 -9.33 2.27 4.72
N ASN A 181 -10.55 2.40 5.26
CA ASN A 181 -11.25 1.38 6.04
C ASN A 181 -10.47 0.95 7.29
N ASP A 182 -9.71 1.88 7.87
CA ASP A 182 -8.87 1.67 9.06
C ASP A 182 -7.93 0.47 8.95
N SER A 183 -7.55 0.12 7.71
CA SER A 183 -6.56 -0.93 7.49
C SER A 183 -5.22 -0.44 8.00
N THR A 184 -4.59 -1.22 8.87
CA THR A 184 -3.30 -0.90 9.46
C THR A 184 -2.22 -1.87 9.01
N GLY A 185 -1.00 -1.37 8.92
CA GLY A 185 0.18 -2.17 8.64
C GLY A 185 1.31 -1.74 9.56
N SER A 186 1.89 -2.68 10.30
CA SER A 186 3.02 -2.44 11.19
C SER A 186 4.20 -3.34 10.84
N SER A 187 5.39 -2.77 10.95
CA SER A 187 6.73 -3.40 10.88
C SER A 187 7.79 -2.29 10.97
N GLY A 188 7.48 -1.19 11.66
CA GLY A 188 8.30 0.03 11.68
C GLY A 188 8.32 0.83 10.37
N LEU A 189 7.59 0.41 9.34
CA LEU A 189 7.56 1.08 8.04
C LEU A 189 6.81 2.43 8.08
N GLY A 190 5.95 2.67 9.06
CA GLY A 190 5.40 4.01 9.32
C GLY A 190 6.47 5.00 9.80
N ALA A 191 7.46 4.53 10.56
CA ALA A 191 8.60 5.36 10.96
C ALA A 191 9.52 5.67 9.78
N VAL A 192 9.72 4.69 8.88
CA VAL A 192 10.47 4.91 7.63
C VAL A 192 9.77 5.96 6.76
N MET A 193 8.44 5.87 6.61
CA MET A 193 7.66 6.87 5.87
C MET A 193 7.84 8.28 6.46
N GLY A 194 7.73 8.42 7.79
CA GLY A 194 7.96 9.71 8.46
C GLY A 194 9.41 10.21 8.37
N SER A 195 10.41 9.32 8.39
CA SER A 195 11.83 9.71 8.25
C SER A 195 12.15 10.38 6.91
N LYS A 196 11.34 10.09 5.89
CA LYS A 196 11.43 10.68 4.55
C LYS A 196 10.63 11.99 4.40
N ASN A 197 10.05 12.49 5.50
CA ASN A 197 9.10 13.61 5.52
C ASN A 197 7.85 13.39 4.65
N LEU A 198 7.44 12.13 4.47
CA LEU A 198 6.23 11.79 3.74
C LEU A 198 5.07 11.54 4.71
N LYS A 199 4.09 12.44 4.75
CA LYS A 199 2.92 12.35 5.61
C LYS A 199 1.90 11.33 5.10
N ALA A 200 1.60 11.38 3.80
CA ALA A 200 0.55 10.58 3.20
C ALA A 200 0.80 10.28 1.72
N ILE A 201 0.10 9.28 1.19
CA ILE A 201 -0.02 9.01 -0.25
C ILE A 201 -1.51 8.87 -0.59
N ALA A 202 -2.00 9.80 -1.40
CA ALA A 202 -3.36 9.84 -1.89
C ALA A 202 -3.41 9.32 -3.33
N VAL A 203 -4.23 8.29 -3.57
CA VAL A 203 -4.33 7.61 -4.86
C VAL A 203 -5.78 7.60 -5.32
N LYS A 204 -6.01 7.94 -6.59
CA LYS A 204 -7.27 7.76 -7.30
C LYS A 204 -6.98 7.15 -8.66
N GLY A 205 -7.58 5.99 -8.90
CA GLY A 205 -7.52 5.33 -10.19
C GLY A 205 -8.54 5.88 -11.18
N THR A 206 -8.18 5.91 -12.45
CA THR A 206 -9.06 6.29 -13.55
C THR A 206 -9.73 5.09 -14.19
N ARG A 207 -9.13 3.90 -14.06
CA ARG A 207 -9.69 2.63 -14.54
C ARG A 207 -10.71 2.08 -13.52
N ARG A 208 -11.63 1.24 -14.01
CA ARG A 208 -12.67 0.60 -13.16
C ARG A 208 -12.41 -0.87 -12.86
N LYS A 209 -11.52 -1.52 -13.62
CA LYS A 209 -11.23 -2.95 -13.51
C LYS A 209 -9.77 -3.23 -13.89
N VAL A 210 -9.26 -4.35 -13.39
CA VAL A 210 -8.04 -4.98 -13.86
C VAL A 210 -8.42 -5.97 -14.96
N ASP A 211 -7.61 -6.06 -16.01
CA ASP A 211 -7.83 -7.05 -17.06
C ASP A 211 -7.54 -8.45 -16.52
N VAL A 212 -8.46 -9.37 -16.77
CA VAL A 212 -8.36 -10.79 -16.38
C VAL A 212 -8.26 -11.61 -17.67
N ASP A 213 -7.41 -12.62 -17.67
CA ASP A 213 -7.14 -13.46 -18.84
C ASP A 213 -8.38 -14.21 -19.31
N ASP A 214 -8.89 -15.12 -18.48
CA ASP A 214 -10.10 -15.88 -18.75
C ASP A 214 -11.22 -15.43 -17.80
N VAL A 215 -12.04 -14.49 -18.28
CA VAL A 215 -13.14 -13.88 -17.50
C VAL A 215 -14.16 -14.92 -17.05
N GLU A 216 -14.43 -15.92 -17.89
CA GLU A 216 -15.46 -16.94 -17.63
C GLU A 216 -14.97 -17.99 -16.62
N LYS A 217 -13.72 -18.46 -16.74
CA LYS A 217 -13.11 -19.30 -15.69
C LYS A 217 -13.00 -18.54 -14.37
N ALA A 218 -12.60 -17.28 -14.40
CA ALA A 218 -12.58 -16.46 -13.20
C ALA A 218 -13.97 -16.33 -12.57
N ARG A 219 -15.04 -16.17 -13.37
CA ARG A 219 -16.43 -16.16 -12.89
C ARG A 219 -16.82 -17.47 -12.23
N LYS A 220 -16.61 -18.61 -12.90
CA LYS A 220 -16.91 -19.93 -12.35
C LYS A 220 -16.13 -20.21 -11.06
N LEU A 221 -14.86 -19.80 -11.01
CA LEU A 221 -14.04 -19.96 -9.80
C LEU A 221 -14.56 -19.10 -8.65
N ARG A 222 -14.99 -17.84 -8.90
CA ARG A 222 -15.62 -17.00 -7.87
C ARG A 222 -16.90 -17.62 -7.32
N GLU A 223 -17.73 -18.19 -8.19
CA GLU A 223 -18.97 -18.85 -7.79
C GLU A 223 -18.69 -20.07 -6.91
N ARG A 224 -17.73 -20.91 -7.33
CA ARG A 224 -17.27 -22.06 -6.55
C ARG A 224 -16.74 -21.62 -5.18
N LEU A 225 -15.82 -20.67 -5.12
CA LEU A 225 -15.24 -20.16 -3.87
C LEU A 225 -16.31 -19.59 -2.94
N ARG A 226 -17.30 -18.86 -3.49
CA ARG A 226 -18.42 -18.34 -2.71
C ARG A 226 -19.26 -19.44 -2.08
N LEU A 227 -19.50 -20.54 -2.80
CA LEU A 227 -20.24 -21.70 -2.29
C LEU A 227 -19.44 -22.46 -1.23
N GLU A 228 -18.14 -22.70 -1.48
CA GLU A 228 -17.25 -23.38 -0.52
C GLU A 228 -17.07 -22.58 0.78
N LEU A 229 -16.95 -21.26 0.70
CA LEU A 229 -16.87 -20.40 1.88
C LEU A 229 -18.18 -20.39 2.68
N LYS A 230 -19.33 -20.42 2.00
CA LYS A 230 -20.65 -20.53 2.65
C LYS A 230 -20.88 -21.89 3.32
N SER A 231 -20.37 -22.98 2.74
CA SER A 231 -20.61 -24.33 3.25
C SER A 231 -19.67 -24.70 4.39
N ARG A 232 -18.45 -24.18 4.41
CA ARG A 232 -17.43 -24.46 5.44
C ARG A 232 -17.54 -23.57 6.67
N PHE A 233 -18.15 -22.40 6.54
CA PHE A 233 -18.25 -21.43 7.61
C PHE A 233 -19.67 -20.87 7.65
N ALA A 234 -20.35 -21.01 8.80
CA ALA A 234 -21.43 -20.07 9.11
C ALA A 234 -20.80 -18.67 8.99
N PHE A 235 -21.38 -17.81 8.16
CA PHE A 235 -20.77 -16.54 7.72
C PHE A 235 -20.27 -15.66 8.90
N ASP A 236 -20.81 -15.87 10.10
CA ASP A 236 -20.44 -15.22 11.37
C ASP A 236 -19.03 -15.57 11.90
N GLN A 237 -18.40 -16.65 11.44
CA GLN A 237 -17.08 -17.10 11.93
C GLN A 237 -15.89 -16.63 11.08
N ILE A 238 -16.13 -15.93 9.96
CA ILE A 238 -15.07 -15.51 9.01
C ILE A 238 -14.36 -14.21 9.45
N ILE A 239 -14.94 -13.44 10.38
CA ILE A 239 -14.23 -12.33 11.00
C ILE A 239 -13.27 -12.92 12.04
N LEU A 240 -11.96 -12.83 11.79
CA LEU A 240 -10.90 -13.11 12.77
C LEU A 240 -11.31 -12.64 14.17
N PRO A 241 -11.00 -13.42 15.21
CA PRO A 241 -11.72 -13.39 16.48
C PRO A 241 -11.59 -12.02 17.17
N SER A 242 -12.58 -11.16 16.98
CA SER A 242 -13.13 -10.41 18.09
C SER A 242 -13.98 -11.38 18.92
N LEU A 243 -13.34 -12.44 19.46
CA LEU A 243 -13.87 -13.25 20.57
C LEU A 243 -13.73 -12.47 21.88
N LEU A 244 -14.03 -11.17 21.86
CA LEU A 244 -14.51 -10.53 23.05
C LEU A 244 -16.00 -10.81 23.05
N SER A 245 -16.46 -11.59 24.03
CA SER A 245 -17.88 -11.66 24.29
C SER A 245 -18.41 -10.22 24.43
N PRO A 246 -19.66 -9.94 24.03
CA PRO A 246 -20.29 -8.65 24.25
C PRO A 246 -20.16 -8.15 25.70
N ASP A 247 -20.02 -9.08 26.66
CA ASP A 247 -19.81 -8.78 28.08
C ASP A 247 -18.46 -8.12 28.40
N ARG A 248 -17.40 -8.39 27.61
CA ARG A 248 -16.10 -7.72 27.77
C ARG A 248 -16.04 -6.33 27.14
N MET A 249 -16.99 -5.96 26.28
CA MET A 249 -17.09 -4.60 25.74
C MET A 249 -17.84 -3.63 26.68
N LYS A 250 -18.35 -4.11 27.82
CA LYS A 250 -19.06 -3.32 28.83
C LYS A 250 -18.20 -2.90 30.03
N LYS A 251 -16.86 -2.99 29.94
CA LYS A 251 -15.99 -2.45 31.00
C LYS A 251 -14.99 -1.45 30.43
N ASP A 252 -15.13 -0.25 31.01
CA ASP A 252 -14.29 0.96 31.01
C ASP A 252 -14.25 1.79 29.72
#